data_AF-B9TII3-F1
#
_entry.id   AF-B9TII3-F1
#
_cell.length_a   1.000
_cell.length_b   1.000
_cell.length_c   1.000
_cell.angle_alpha   90.00
_cell.angle_beta   90.00
_cell.angle_gamma   90.00
#
_symmetry.space_group_name_H-M   'P 1'
#
loop_
_entity.id
_entity.type
_entity.pdbx_description
1 polymer ?
#
loop_
_entity_poly.entity_id
_entity_poly.type
_entity_poly.pdbx_seq_one_letter_code
_entity_poly.pdbx_strand_id
1 'polypeptide(L)'
;MHAYHSNPDVRDAALDRLRRNAAAGRLAPGPLFWNGAKGSLVGCMLESDDLAQWVDVLGLPQWLATTADGIAVTLPSADATLAFGVELLGAVRPGADVTTAGSAVILDALTDAGDFIGKLADVPAELAQLSAQVQALHRRLLDGDRPAPAEWRAARRAATAQTDTLTSDLLQSLGTCVETAAWDATTSTAVVFDTLRVYSRAVNHKVEAESGYTKELDTEIRANLKRMWDTHLADYPERQQQGITVFSLLEEHDPEMAAKIRWKTRLD
;
A
#
# COMPACT_ATOMS: atom_id res chain seq x y z
N MET A 1 -3.10 15.11 19.70
CA MET A 1 -2.62 15.80 18.49
C MET A 1 -3.84 16.25 17.72
N HIS A 2 -3.98 17.55 17.45
CA HIS A 2 -5.12 18.08 16.70
C HIS A 2 -4.68 18.46 15.29
N ALA A 3 -5.39 17.93 14.28
CA ALA A 3 -5.07 18.16 12.89
C ALA A 3 -4.99 19.65 12.56
N TYR A 4 -3.95 20.03 11.82
CA TYR A 4 -3.68 21.40 11.38
C TYR A 4 -3.55 22.40 12.52
N HIS A 5 -3.20 21.93 13.73
CA HIS A 5 -3.16 22.74 14.95
C HIS A 5 -4.49 23.47 15.23
N SER A 6 -5.61 22.85 14.81
CA SER A 6 -6.94 23.44 14.83
C SER A 6 -7.11 24.71 13.97
N ASN A 7 -6.17 24.97 13.05
CA ASN A 7 -6.17 26.13 12.17
C ASN A 7 -6.38 25.71 10.70
N PRO A 8 -7.51 26.06 10.07
CA PRO A 8 -7.76 25.74 8.66
C PRO A 8 -6.73 26.34 7.70
N ASP A 9 -6.13 27.49 8.03
CA ASP A 9 -5.15 28.16 7.16
C ASP A 9 -3.89 27.29 6.97
N VAL A 10 -3.55 26.45 7.95
CA VAL A 10 -2.40 25.53 7.86
C VAL A 10 -2.64 24.48 6.78
N ARG A 11 -3.86 23.90 6.73
CA ARG A 11 -4.26 22.96 5.67
C ARG A 11 -4.24 23.66 4.31
N ASP A 12 -4.85 24.82 4.24
CA ASP A 12 -5.04 25.54 2.98
C ASP A 12 -3.68 25.98 2.39
N ALA A 13 -2.75 26.45 3.23
CA ALA A 13 -1.38 26.74 2.82
C ALA A 13 -0.62 25.51 2.28
N ALA A 14 -0.81 24.33 2.89
CA ALA A 14 -0.19 23.09 2.43
C ALA A 14 -0.77 22.62 1.09
N LEU A 15 -2.10 22.70 0.92
CA LEU A 15 -2.78 22.40 -0.33
C LEU A 15 -2.37 23.37 -1.45
N ASP A 16 -2.19 24.64 -1.13
CA ASP A 16 -1.74 25.63 -2.10
C ASP A 16 -0.28 25.42 -2.51
N ARG A 17 0.60 25.01 -1.57
CA ARG A 17 1.97 24.56 -1.92
C ARG A 17 1.94 23.40 -2.90
N LEU A 18 1.13 22.37 -2.61
CA LEU A 18 1.00 21.22 -3.50
C LEU A 18 0.52 21.63 -4.90
N ARG A 19 -0.56 22.42 -5.00
CA ARG A 19 -1.11 22.88 -6.28
C ARG A 19 -0.10 23.70 -7.07
N ARG A 20 0.62 24.62 -6.41
CA ARG A 20 1.67 25.42 -7.05
C ARG A 20 2.81 24.56 -7.58
N ASN A 21 3.27 23.59 -6.78
CA ASN A 21 4.36 22.70 -7.19
C ASN A 21 3.93 21.75 -8.32
N ALA A 22 2.69 21.25 -8.31
CA ALA A 22 2.13 20.49 -9.42
C ALA A 22 2.03 21.32 -10.71
N ALA A 23 1.48 22.54 -10.64
CA ALA A 23 1.37 23.45 -11.78
C ALA A 23 2.75 23.83 -12.38
N ALA A 24 3.79 23.86 -11.54
CA ALA A 24 5.16 24.10 -11.96
C ALA A 24 5.90 22.83 -12.44
N GLY A 25 5.23 21.68 -12.57
CA GLY A 25 5.83 20.42 -13.01
C GLY A 25 6.86 19.82 -12.04
N ARG A 26 6.76 20.18 -10.75
CA ARG A 26 7.71 19.78 -9.70
C ARG A 26 7.31 18.50 -8.97
N LEU A 27 6.06 18.07 -9.09
CA LEU A 27 5.56 16.84 -8.48
C LEU A 27 6.14 15.62 -9.21
N ALA A 28 6.72 14.69 -8.47
CA ALA A 28 7.32 13.47 -8.98
C ALA A 28 7.11 12.29 -8.02
N PRO A 29 7.01 11.06 -8.54
CA PRO A 29 6.80 9.88 -7.72
C PRO A 29 8.04 9.58 -6.87
N GLY A 30 7.83 9.13 -5.63
CA GLY A 30 8.89 8.68 -4.76
C GLY A 30 8.56 8.84 -3.27
N PRO A 31 9.34 8.21 -2.39
CA PRO A 31 9.25 8.41 -0.94
C PRO A 31 9.70 9.83 -0.59
N LEU A 32 9.23 10.38 0.53
CA LEU A 32 9.53 11.74 1.01
C LEU A 32 10.88 12.30 0.53
N PHE A 33 10.81 13.22 -0.43
CA PHE A 33 11.96 13.94 -0.97
C PHE A 33 11.55 15.33 -1.46
N TRP A 34 12.49 16.27 -1.36
CA TRP A 34 12.44 17.61 -1.94
C TRP A 34 13.86 18.07 -2.23
N ASN A 35 14.14 18.50 -3.46
CA ASN A 35 15.48 18.97 -3.84
C ASN A 35 15.50 20.44 -4.31
N GLY A 36 14.43 21.19 -4.02
CA GLY A 36 14.24 22.57 -4.48
C GLY A 36 13.72 22.72 -5.92
N ALA A 37 13.85 21.68 -6.75
CA ALA A 37 13.32 21.67 -8.13
C ALA A 37 12.15 20.70 -8.31
N LYS A 38 12.18 19.56 -7.61
CA LYS A 38 11.15 18.52 -7.61
C LYS A 38 10.95 17.95 -6.20
N GLY A 39 9.78 17.35 -5.99
CA GLY A 39 9.48 16.62 -4.78
C GLY A 39 8.42 15.53 -4.96
N SER A 40 8.43 14.63 -3.99
CA SER A 40 7.31 13.71 -3.66
C SER A 40 6.02 14.47 -3.34
N LEU A 41 4.91 13.75 -3.14
CA LEU A 41 3.64 14.37 -2.76
C LEU A 41 3.78 15.17 -1.46
N VAL A 42 4.32 14.53 -0.42
CA VAL A 42 4.56 15.19 0.88
C VAL A 42 5.67 16.24 0.76
N GLY A 43 6.74 15.93 0.04
CA GLY A 43 7.83 16.89 -0.17
C GLY A 43 7.39 18.16 -0.88
N CYS A 44 6.43 18.10 -1.81
CA CYS A 44 5.81 19.28 -2.43
C CYS A 44 4.85 20.02 -1.49
N MET A 45 4.23 19.36 -0.52
CA MET A 45 3.40 20.00 0.49
C MET A 45 4.23 20.72 1.56
N LEU A 46 5.39 20.18 1.90
CA LEU A 46 6.29 20.74 2.92
C LEU A 46 7.35 21.68 2.33
N GLU A 47 7.70 21.50 1.06
CA GLU A 47 8.92 22.03 0.44
C GLU A 47 10.17 21.66 1.26
N SER A 48 10.17 20.42 1.77
CA SER A 48 11.19 19.83 2.63
C SER A 48 11.15 18.30 2.53
N ASP A 49 12.28 17.66 2.82
CA ASP A 49 12.42 16.22 3.01
C ASP A 49 12.50 15.82 4.50
N ASP A 50 12.29 16.78 5.42
CA ASP A 50 12.27 16.55 6.85
C ASP A 50 10.89 16.10 7.34
N LEU A 51 10.77 14.81 7.65
CA LEU A 51 9.52 14.21 8.14
C LEU A 51 9.04 14.82 9.46
N ALA A 52 9.92 15.40 10.29
CA ALA A 52 9.50 16.05 11.53
C ALA A 52 8.59 17.26 11.26
N GLN A 53 8.85 17.98 10.15
CA GLN A 53 8.02 19.13 9.75
C GLN A 53 6.58 18.74 9.42
N TRP A 54 6.30 17.48 9.05
CA TRP A 54 4.93 17.03 8.88
C TRP A 54 4.11 17.18 10.16
N VAL A 55 4.70 16.79 11.30
CA VAL A 55 4.05 16.90 12.60
C VAL A 55 4.03 18.35 13.06
N ASP A 56 5.18 19.01 12.98
CA ASP A 56 5.35 20.36 13.54
C ASP A 56 4.56 21.41 12.75
N VAL A 57 4.50 21.29 11.43
CA VAL A 57 3.81 22.25 10.56
C VAL A 57 2.34 21.90 10.42
N LEU A 58 1.98 20.62 10.20
CA LEU A 58 0.61 20.24 9.88
C LEU A 58 -0.17 19.64 11.06
N GLY A 59 0.46 19.31 12.18
CA GLY A 59 -0.23 18.65 13.30
C GLY A 59 -0.83 17.30 12.90
N LEU A 60 -0.20 16.59 11.96
CA LEU A 60 -0.63 15.29 11.46
C LEU A 60 0.37 14.19 11.86
N PRO A 61 -0.08 12.93 12.04
CA PRO A 61 0.81 11.86 12.46
C PRO A 61 1.76 11.47 11.32
N GLN A 62 3.01 11.10 11.66
CA GLN A 62 4.07 10.79 10.68
C GLN A 62 3.70 9.63 9.75
N TRP A 63 2.96 8.63 10.25
CA TRP A 63 2.52 7.51 9.43
C TRP A 63 1.71 8.00 8.23
N LEU A 64 0.92 9.07 8.37
CA LEU A 64 0.09 9.59 7.29
C LEU A 64 0.92 10.13 6.13
N ALA A 65 2.08 10.75 6.41
CA ALA A 65 3.02 11.17 5.37
C ALA A 65 3.58 9.96 4.61
N THR A 66 4.08 8.95 5.34
CA THR A 66 4.65 7.75 4.71
C THR A 66 3.63 6.98 3.90
N THR A 67 2.39 6.87 4.40
CA THR A 67 1.28 6.25 3.68
C THR A 67 0.89 7.06 2.46
N ALA A 68 0.84 8.40 2.55
CA ALA A 68 0.50 9.26 1.43
C ALA A 68 1.50 9.13 0.28
N ASP A 69 2.81 9.24 0.53
CA ASP A 69 3.82 9.06 -0.52
C ASP A 69 3.85 7.61 -1.04
N GLY A 70 3.64 6.64 -0.14
CA GLY A 70 3.59 5.22 -0.48
C GLY A 70 2.40 4.84 -1.36
N ILE A 71 1.27 5.55 -1.27
CA ILE A 71 0.15 5.42 -2.22
C ILE A 71 0.42 6.26 -3.47
N ALA A 72 0.95 7.47 -3.32
CA ALA A 72 1.22 8.36 -4.46
C ALA A 72 2.13 7.73 -5.51
N VAL A 73 3.14 6.95 -5.09
CA VAL A 73 4.06 6.27 -6.02
C VAL A 73 3.37 5.23 -6.91
N THR A 74 2.21 4.72 -6.53
CA THR A 74 1.44 3.74 -7.32
C THR A 74 0.47 4.40 -8.28
N LEU A 75 0.30 5.73 -8.23
CA LEU A 75 -0.65 6.45 -9.08
C LEU A 75 -0.07 6.70 -10.48
N PRO A 76 -0.90 6.64 -11.53
CA PRO A 76 -0.42 6.62 -12.92
C PRO A 76 0.09 7.97 -13.43
N SER A 77 -0.18 9.07 -12.73
CA SER A 77 0.18 10.41 -13.20
C SER A 77 0.34 11.43 -12.07
N ALA A 78 1.00 12.54 -12.38
CA ALA A 78 1.08 13.70 -11.48
C ALA A 78 -0.30 14.28 -11.15
N ASP A 79 -1.23 14.29 -12.11
CA ASP A 79 -2.60 14.78 -11.89
C ASP A 79 -3.37 13.86 -10.93
N ALA A 80 -3.24 12.54 -11.09
CA ALA A 80 -3.82 11.58 -10.15
C ALA A 80 -3.22 11.74 -8.74
N THR A 81 -1.91 11.98 -8.66
CA THR A 81 -1.21 12.23 -7.40
C THR A 81 -1.67 13.52 -6.73
N LEU A 82 -1.87 14.59 -7.51
CA LEU A 82 -2.41 15.86 -7.03
C LEU A 82 -3.84 15.68 -6.50
N ALA A 83 -4.71 15.02 -7.27
CA ALA A 83 -6.11 14.77 -6.88
C ALA A 83 -6.18 13.99 -5.56
N PHE A 84 -5.43 12.88 -5.47
CA PHE A 84 -5.30 12.08 -4.25
C PHE A 84 -4.83 12.92 -3.06
N GLY A 85 -3.77 13.72 -3.21
CA GLY A 85 -3.25 14.56 -2.14
C GLY A 85 -4.25 15.62 -1.64
N VAL A 86 -4.99 16.22 -2.57
CA VAL A 86 -6.03 17.21 -2.26
C VAL A 86 -7.20 16.56 -1.52
N GLU A 87 -7.65 15.38 -1.97
CA GLU A 87 -8.73 14.63 -1.31
C GLU A 87 -8.32 14.16 0.08
N LEU A 88 -7.13 13.56 0.20
CA LEU A 88 -6.61 13.03 1.47
C LEU A 88 -6.52 14.12 2.55
N LEU A 89 -5.86 15.25 2.24
CA LEU A 89 -5.74 16.34 3.22
C LEU A 89 -7.04 17.13 3.38
N GLY A 90 -7.85 17.22 2.33
CA GLY A 90 -9.18 17.84 2.41
C GLY A 90 -10.14 17.09 3.35
N ALA A 91 -10.02 15.77 3.43
CA ALA A 91 -10.84 14.93 4.29
C ALA A 91 -10.53 15.08 5.78
N VAL A 92 -9.30 15.46 6.13
CA VAL A 92 -8.93 15.68 7.54
C VAL A 92 -9.52 17.02 8.00
N ARG A 93 -10.41 16.98 8.99
CA ARG A 93 -11.01 18.20 9.55
C ARG A 93 -10.00 18.91 10.47
N PRO A 94 -9.74 20.22 10.28
CA PRO A 94 -8.97 21.00 11.25
C PRO A 94 -9.54 20.83 12.66
N GLY A 95 -8.66 20.57 13.63
CA GLY A 95 -9.01 20.36 15.03
C GLY A 95 -9.43 18.93 15.40
N ALA A 96 -9.62 18.03 14.42
CA ALA A 96 -9.88 16.63 14.71
C ALA A 96 -8.72 16.03 15.52
N ASP A 97 -9.03 15.25 16.56
CA ASP A 97 -8.01 14.45 17.24
C ASP A 97 -7.61 13.28 16.34
N VAL A 98 -6.36 13.30 15.89
CA VAL A 98 -5.79 12.30 14.98
C VAL A 98 -4.78 11.38 15.67
N THR A 99 -4.67 11.47 17.01
CA THR A 99 -3.67 10.73 17.80
C THR A 99 -3.80 9.21 17.58
N THR A 100 -5.02 8.70 17.51
CA THR A 100 -5.31 7.26 17.43
C THR A 100 -5.81 6.82 16.05
N ALA A 101 -5.86 7.73 15.08
CA ALA A 101 -6.38 7.47 13.73
C ALA A 101 -5.66 6.31 13.02
N GLY A 102 -4.35 6.14 13.27
CA GLY A 102 -3.60 5.00 12.72
C GLY A 102 -4.10 3.65 13.24
N SER A 103 -4.58 3.58 14.48
CA SER A 103 -5.18 2.36 15.03
C SER A 103 -6.52 2.02 14.38
N ALA A 104 -7.33 3.04 14.02
CA ALA A 104 -8.56 2.83 13.28
C ALA A 104 -8.27 2.24 11.88
N VAL A 105 -7.29 2.80 11.16
CA VAL A 105 -6.88 2.27 9.84
C VAL A 105 -6.38 0.83 9.92
N ILE A 106 -5.55 0.50 10.93
CA ILE A 106 -5.06 -0.87 11.12
C ILE A 106 -6.20 -1.84 11.45
N LEU A 107 -7.17 -1.42 12.27
CA LEU A 107 -8.34 -2.24 12.58
C LEU A 107 -9.18 -2.54 11.35
N ASP A 108 -9.41 -1.56 10.49
CA ASP A 108 -10.14 -1.76 9.23
C ASP A 108 -9.39 -2.73 8.32
N ALA A 109 -8.07 -2.57 8.18
CA ALA A 109 -7.24 -3.48 7.38
C ALA A 109 -7.24 -4.92 7.92
N LEU A 110 -7.16 -5.12 9.25
CA LEU A 110 -7.22 -6.45 9.85
C LEU A 110 -8.61 -7.08 9.77
N THR A 111 -9.66 -6.27 9.90
CA THR A 111 -11.05 -6.74 9.78
C THR A 111 -11.31 -7.19 8.34
N ASP A 112 -10.94 -6.37 7.37
CA ASP A 112 -11.09 -6.72 5.96
C ASP A 112 -10.23 -7.93 5.59
N ALA A 113 -8.98 -8.01 6.08
CA ALA A 113 -8.16 -9.20 5.90
C ALA A 113 -8.86 -10.48 6.41
N GLY A 114 -9.49 -10.42 7.59
CA GLY A 114 -10.28 -11.53 8.11
C GLY A 114 -11.49 -11.87 7.23
N ASP A 115 -12.27 -10.87 6.85
CA ASP A 115 -13.54 -11.05 6.14
C ASP A 115 -13.39 -11.39 4.65
N PHE A 116 -12.34 -10.88 4.02
CA PHE A 116 -12.07 -11.07 2.60
C PHE A 116 -11.17 -12.28 2.37
N ILE A 117 -10.05 -12.40 3.08
CA ILE A 117 -9.09 -13.49 2.89
C ILE A 117 -9.50 -14.75 3.65
N GLY A 118 -10.04 -14.60 4.86
CA GLY A 118 -10.44 -15.72 5.71
C GLY A 118 -11.60 -16.57 5.15
N LYS A 119 -12.30 -16.10 4.11
CA LYS A 119 -13.32 -16.90 3.40
C LYS A 119 -12.75 -17.94 2.45
N LEU A 120 -11.48 -17.81 2.05
CA LEU A 120 -10.82 -18.69 1.08
C LEU A 120 -9.75 -19.57 1.68
N ALA A 121 -9.22 -19.20 2.83
CA ALA A 121 -8.23 -19.98 3.53
C ALA A 121 -8.85 -20.55 4.80
N ASP A 122 -8.50 -21.81 5.11
CA ASP A 122 -8.71 -22.35 6.45
C ASP A 122 -7.69 -21.69 7.39
N VAL A 123 -8.04 -20.49 7.87
CA VAL A 123 -7.16 -19.69 8.72
C VAL A 123 -6.97 -20.44 10.04
N PRO A 124 -5.73 -20.78 10.44
CA PRO A 124 -5.49 -21.48 11.69
C PRO A 124 -6.08 -20.73 12.89
N ALA A 125 -6.70 -21.46 13.81
CA ALA A 125 -7.35 -20.89 14.98
C ALA A 125 -6.40 -20.00 15.79
N GLU A 126 -5.13 -20.41 15.89
CA GLU A 126 -4.06 -19.66 16.55
C GLU A 126 -3.82 -18.31 15.87
N LEU A 127 -3.78 -18.27 14.53
CA LEU A 127 -3.59 -17.01 13.79
C LEU A 127 -4.82 -16.11 13.94
N ALA A 128 -6.03 -16.67 13.89
CA ALA A 128 -7.26 -15.92 14.12
C ALA A 128 -7.30 -15.31 15.55
N GLN A 129 -6.88 -16.09 16.55
CA GLN A 129 -6.76 -15.62 17.93
C GLN A 129 -5.74 -14.50 18.07
N LEU A 130 -4.58 -14.62 17.42
CA LEU A 130 -3.53 -13.59 17.44
C LEU A 130 -3.99 -12.30 16.75
N SER A 131 -4.70 -12.41 15.62
CA SER A 131 -5.34 -11.26 14.97
C SER A 131 -6.32 -10.57 15.94
N ALA A 132 -7.18 -11.32 16.61
CA ALA A 132 -8.13 -10.76 17.59
C ALA A 132 -7.42 -10.08 18.78
N GLN A 133 -6.29 -10.61 19.24
CA GLN A 133 -5.47 -10.00 20.29
C GLN A 133 -4.86 -8.67 19.84
N VAL A 134 -4.28 -8.61 18.63
CA VAL A 134 -3.73 -7.37 18.07
C VAL A 134 -4.83 -6.33 17.87
N GLN A 135 -5.99 -6.72 17.35
CA GLN A 135 -7.14 -5.83 17.23
C GLN A 135 -7.60 -5.31 18.60
N ALA A 136 -7.59 -6.14 19.65
CA ALA A 136 -7.94 -5.69 21.01
C ALA A 136 -6.98 -4.61 21.54
N LEU A 137 -5.68 -4.70 21.23
CA LEU A 137 -4.71 -3.65 21.60
C LEU A 137 -5.00 -2.32 20.89
N HIS A 138 -5.35 -2.36 19.60
CA HIS A 138 -5.74 -1.15 18.86
C HIS A 138 -7.06 -0.55 19.34
N ARG A 139 -8.06 -1.37 19.68
CA ARG A 139 -9.33 -0.88 20.25
C ARG A 139 -9.11 -0.18 21.58
N ARG A 140 -8.26 -0.74 22.45
CA ARG A 140 -7.87 -0.08 23.72
C ARG A 140 -7.28 1.31 23.49
N LEU A 141 -6.41 1.48 22.48
CA LEU A 141 -5.92 2.81 22.10
C LEU A 141 -7.04 3.76 21.67
N LEU A 142 -8.00 3.30 20.88
CA LEU A 142 -9.17 4.11 20.49
C LEU A 142 -10.03 4.51 21.70
N ASP A 143 -10.16 3.63 22.68
CA ASP A 143 -10.89 3.85 23.93
C ASP A 143 -10.11 4.72 24.95
N GLY A 144 -8.89 5.14 24.60
CA GLY A 144 -8.04 6.00 25.42
C GLY A 144 -7.17 5.25 26.44
N ASP A 145 -7.23 3.92 26.49
CA ASP A 145 -6.29 3.09 27.24
C ASP A 145 -4.97 2.95 26.46
N ARG A 146 -3.85 2.97 27.16
CA ARG A 146 -2.52 2.83 26.56
C ARG A 146 -1.93 1.48 26.96
N PRO A 147 -2.02 0.45 26.08
CA PRO A 147 -1.40 -0.83 26.34
C PRO A 147 0.11 -0.67 26.57
N ALA A 148 0.65 -1.44 27.51
CA ALA A 148 2.06 -1.36 27.83
C ALA A 148 2.91 -1.84 26.65
N PRO A 149 4.13 -1.30 26.44
CA PRO A 149 5.05 -1.78 25.40
C PRO A 149 5.35 -3.29 25.48
N ALA A 150 5.17 -3.92 26.64
CA ALA A 150 5.32 -5.37 26.80
C ALA A 150 4.22 -6.18 26.10
N GLU A 151 3.00 -5.66 26.06
CA GLU A 151 1.85 -6.32 25.45
C GLU A 151 2.00 -6.38 23.93
N TRP A 152 2.35 -5.25 23.30
CA TRP A 152 2.69 -5.18 21.87
C TRP A 152 3.81 -6.15 21.50
N ARG A 153 4.91 -6.15 22.27
CA ARG A 153 6.04 -7.04 22.03
C ARG A 153 5.65 -8.52 22.20
N ALA A 154 4.74 -8.84 23.12
CA ALA A 154 4.27 -10.21 23.31
C ALA A 154 3.40 -10.66 22.13
N ALA A 155 2.42 -9.85 21.73
CA ALA A 155 1.57 -10.12 20.58
C ALA A 155 2.39 -10.29 19.29
N ARG A 156 3.35 -9.39 19.04
CA ARG A 156 4.22 -9.48 17.86
C ARG A 156 5.04 -10.76 17.84
N ARG A 157 5.71 -11.12 18.94
CA ARG A 157 6.50 -12.37 19.01
C ARG A 157 5.64 -13.61 18.74
N ALA A 158 4.42 -13.64 19.28
CA ALA A 158 3.51 -14.75 19.07
C ALA A 158 3.01 -14.80 17.60
N ALA A 159 2.73 -13.64 17.00
CA ALA A 159 2.39 -13.52 15.58
C ALA A 159 3.52 -14.00 14.66
N THR A 160 4.76 -13.53 14.87
CA THR A 160 5.93 -13.99 14.12
C THR A 160 6.10 -15.51 14.22
N ALA A 161 6.06 -16.05 15.44
CA ALA A 161 6.21 -17.49 15.66
C ALA A 161 5.13 -18.31 14.96
N GLN A 162 3.88 -17.83 14.94
CA GLN A 162 2.81 -18.49 14.20
C GLN A 162 3.03 -18.39 12.69
N THR A 163 3.39 -17.22 12.17
CA THR A 163 3.67 -16.99 10.74
C THR A 163 4.76 -17.93 10.21
N ASP A 164 5.82 -18.16 10.99
CA ASP A 164 6.92 -19.07 10.64
C ASP A 164 6.47 -20.55 10.46
N THR A 165 5.31 -20.93 11.02
CA THR A 165 4.75 -22.29 10.84
C THR A 165 3.89 -22.42 9.58
N LEU A 166 3.50 -21.31 8.95
CA LEU A 166 2.58 -21.31 7.82
C LEU A 166 3.35 -21.65 6.53
N THR A 167 2.76 -22.48 5.68
CA THR A 167 3.40 -22.96 4.45
C THR A 167 2.81 -22.38 3.17
N SER A 168 1.61 -21.79 3.24
CA SER A 168 0.94 -21.15 2.11
C SER A 168 1.35 -19.68 2.01
N ASP A 169 1.70 -19.21 0.80
CA ASP A 169 2.01 -17.81 0.51
C ASP A 169 0.86 -16.87 0.97
N LEU A 170 -0.40 -17.30 0.85
CA LEU A 170 -1.56 -16.53 1.30
C LEU A 170 -1.61 -16.43 2.83
N LEU A 171 -1.46 -17.56 3.53
CA LEU A 171 -1.46 -17.60 4.99
C LEU A 171 -0.26 -16.86 5.58
N GLN A 172 0.92 -16.98 4.97
CA GLN A 172 2.11 -16.22 5.38
C GLN A 172 1.92 -14.72 5.24
N SER A 173 1.33 -14.25 4.14
CA SER A 173 1.01 -12.82 3.97
C SER A 173 -0.01 -12.34 5.00
N LEU A 174 -1.03 -13.16 5.33
CA LEU A 174 -1.98 -12.85 6.39
C LEU A 174 -1.29 -12.80 7.77
N GLY A 175 -0.43 -13.77 8.08
CA GLY A 175 0.37 -13.80 9.30
C GLY A 175 1.29 -12.58 9.43
N THR A 176 1.96 -12.22 8.34
CA THR A 176 2.81 -11.02 8.26
C THR A 176 1.98 -9.74 8.49
N CYS A 177 0.72 -9.70 8.03
CA CYS A 177 -0.18 -8.57 8.28
C CYS A 177 -0.45 -8.40 9.79
N VAL A 178 -0.75 -9.51 10.48
CA VAL A 178 -0.96 -9.53 11.94
C VAL A 178 0.32 -9.14 12.70
N GLU A 179 1.48 -9.66 12.30
CA GLU A 179 2.78 -9.29 12.87
C GLU A 179 3.07 -7.80 12.72
N THR A 180 2.87 -7.28 11.51
CA THR A 180 3.15 -5.88 11.19
C THR A 180 2.22 -4.96 11.96
N ALA A 181 0.94 -5.33 12.09
CA ALA A 181 -0.03 -4.59 12.89
C ALA A 181 0.29 -4.62 14.40
N ALA A 182 1.12 -5.53 14.90
CA ALA A 182 1.44 -5.65 16.33
C ALA A 182 2.43 -4.58 16.85
N TRP A 183 2.24 -3.33 16.45
CA TRP A 183 2.95 -2.15 16.95
C TRP A 183 1.97 -1.03 17.32
N ASP A 184 2.37 -0.23 18.30
CA ASP A 184 1.63 0.97 18.69
C ASP A 184 1.72 2.06 17.59
N ALA A 185 0.60 2.31 16.91
CA ALA A 185 0.49 3.30 15.84
C ALA A 185 0.63 4.75 16.30
N THR A 186 0.61 5.02 17.60
CA THR A 186 0.86 6.37 18.16
C THR A 186 2.34 6.69 18.25
N THR A 187 3.21 5.68 18.20
CA THR A 187 4.67 5.83 18.34
C THR A 187 5.45 5.34 17.12
N SER A 188 4.89 4.43 16.33
CA SER A 188 5.52 3.93 15.11
C SER A 188 5.21 4.81 13.90
N THR A 189 6.25 5.20 13.17
CA THR A 189 6.16 6.11 12.03
C THR A 189 5.73 5.42 10.74
N ALA A 190 5.88 4.10 10.64
CA ALA A 190 5.64 3.36 9.39
C ALA A 190 4.61 2.24 9.53
N VAL A 191 4.19 1.87 10.75
CA VAL A 191 3.33 0.69 10.97
C VAL A 191 2.08 0.69 10.11
N VAL A 192 1.39 1.82 9.98
CA VAL A 192 0.17 1.89 9.17
C VAL A 192 0.47 1.61 7.69
N PHE A 193 1.51 2.23 7.15
CA PHE A 193 1.92 1.99 5.77
C PHE A 193 2.36 0.53 5.56
N ASP A 194 3.16 -0.03 6.45
CA ASP A 194 3.62 -1.41 6.34
C ASP A 194 2.47 -2.41 6.45
N THR A 195 1.51 -2.19 7.36
CA THR A 195 0.31 -3.02 7.48
C THR A 195 -0.50 -2.98 6.19
N LEU A 196 -0.76 -1.79 5.63
CA LEU A 196 -1.50 -1.65 4.37
C LEU A 196 -0.78 -2.31 3.19
N ARG A 197 0.55 -2.16 3.12
CA ARG A 197 1.39 -2.78 2.09
C ARG A 197 1.33 -4.31 2.16
N VAL A 198 1.41 -4.88 3.35
CA VAL A 198 1.34 -6.33 3.55
C VAL A 198 -0.08 -6.84 3.32
N TYR A 199 -1.11 -6.09 3.74
CA TYR A 199 -2.51 -6.38 3.43
C TYR A 199 -2.75 -6.44 1.91
N SER A 200 -2.27 -5.45 1.14
CA SER A 200 -2.37 -5.44 -0.33
C SER A 200 -1.69 -6.67 -0.95
N ARG A 201 -0.54 -7.10 -0.42
CA ARG A 201 0.10 -8.35 -0.85
C ARG A 201 -0.78 -9.58 -0.57
N ALA A 202 -1.43 -9.62 0.59
CA ALA A 202 -2.32 -10.73 0.96
C ALA A 202 -3.56 -10.78 0.05
N VAL A 203 -4.10 -9.63 -0.35
CA VAL A 203 -5.14 -9.51 -1.38
C VAL A 203 -4.67 -10.09 -2.72
N ASN A 204 -3.46 -9.75 -3.17
CA ASN A 204 -2.91 -10.28 -4.42
C ASN A 204 -2.73 -11.81 -4.36
N HIS A 205 -2.16 -12.35 -3.27
CA HIS A 205 -2.03 -13.80 -3.11
C HIS A 205 -3.38 -14.51 -3.08
N LYS A 206 -4.43 -13.88 -2.55
CA LYS A 206 -5.79 -14.44 -2.58
C LYS A 206 -6.32 -14.50 -4.00
N VAL A 207 -6.16 -13.42 -4.76
CA VAL A 207 -6.55 -13.34 -6.16
C VAL A 207 -5.81 -14.40 -7.00
N GLU A 208 -4.52 -14.58 -6.77
CA GLU A 208 -3.71 -15.64 -7.38
C GLU A 208 -4.24 -17.04 -6.98
N ALA A 209 -4.60 -17.25 -5.71
CA ALA A 209 -5.15 -18.53 -5.26
C ALA A 209 -6.53 -18.84 -5.87
N GLU A 210 -7.45 -17.87 -5.91
CA GLU A 210 -8.80 -18.02 -6.47
C GLU A 210 -8.81 -18.36 -7.96
N SER A 211 -7.80 -17.87 -8.65
CA SER A 211 -7.70 -18.03 -10.08
C SER A 211 -7.03 -19.31 -10.55
N GLY A 212 -6.40 -20.03 -9.63
CA GLY A 212 -5.48 -21.10 -9.97
C GLY A 212 -4.22 -20.59 -10.69
N TYR A 213 -3.89 -19.30 -10.54
CA TYR A 213 -2.64 -18.76 -11.05
C TYR A 213 -1.48 -19.29 -10.20
N THR A 214 -0.48 -19.89 -10.85
CA THR A 214 0.67 -20.48 -10.17
C THR A 214 1.98 -19.87 -10.67
N LYS A 215 3.07 -20.05 -9.90
CA LYS A 215 4.42 -19.65 -10.32
C LYS A 215 4.85 -20.39 -11.59
N GLU A 216 4.40 -21.63 -11.76
CA GLU A 216 4.61 -22.42 -12.97
C GLU A 216 3.91 -21.75 -14.16
N LEU A 217 2.66 -21.28 -13.97
CA LEU A 217 1.93 -20.57 -15.01
C LEU A 217 2.56 -19.21 -15.35
N ASP A 218 3.06 -18.43 -14.37
CA ASP A 218 3.82 -17.20 -14.66
C ASP A 218 5.08 -17.50 -15.48
N THR A 219 5.79 -18.58 -15.12
CA THR A 219 6.98 -19.03 -15.84
C THR A 219 6.63 -19.43 -17.28
N GLU A 220 5.53 -20.15 -17.47
CA GLU A 220 5.01 -20.55 -18.78
C GLU A 220 4.62 -19.33 -19.64
N ILE A 221 3.94 -18.34 -19.04
CA ILE A 221 3.58 -17.08 -19.70
C ILE A 221 4.84 -16.33 -20.14
N ARG A 222 5.83 -16.15 -19.25
CA ARG A 222 7.09 -15.44 -19.58
C ARG A 222 7.87 -16.15 -20.68
N ALA A 223 7.92 -17.49 -20.64
CA ALA A 223 8.56 -18.28 -21.68
C ALA A 223 7.89 -18.09 -23.05
N ASN A 224 6.56 -18.06 -23.09
CA ASN A 224 5.81 -17.83 -24.33
C ASN A 224 5.96 -16.40 -24.86
N LEU A 225 5.89 -15.38 -24.00
CA LEU A 225 6.14 -13.99 -24.40
C LEU A 225 7.55 -13.81 -24.96
N LYS A 226 8.55 -14.42 -24.30
CA LYS A 226 9.92 -14.43 -24.80
C LYS A 226 10.04 -15.15 -26.15
N ARG A 227 9.37 -16.30 -26.31
CA ARG A 227 9.34 -17.03 -27.60
C ARG A 227 8.74 -16.17 -28.72
N MET A 228 7.64 -15.45 -28.45
CA MET A 228 7.05 -14.52 -29.41
C MET A 228 8.03 -13.40 -29.80
N TRP A 229 8.70 -12.82 -28.81
CA TRP A 229 9.73 -11.81 -29.05
C TRP A 229 10.86 -12.35 -29.94
N ASP A 230 11.51 -13.43 -29.50
CA ASP A 230 12.69 -13.98 -30.16
C ASP A 230 12.38 -14.46 -31.59
N THR A 231 11.17 -15.00 -31.83
CA THR A 231 10.80 -15.60 -33.12
C THR A 231 10.25 -14.58 -34.11
N HIS A 232 9.57 -13.54 -33.64
CA HIS A 232 8.74 -12.69 -34.52
C HIS A 232 9.01 -11.20 -34.43
N LEU A 233 9.79 -10.71 -33.45
CA LEU A 233 10.08 -9.28 -33.28
C LEU A 233 11.56 -8.94 -33.18
N ALA A 234 12.39 -9.79 -32.57
CA ALA A 234 13.80 -9.48 -32.28
C ALA A 234 14.58 -9.03 -33.52
N ASP A 235 14.38 -9.73 -34.65
CA ASP A 235 15.06 -9.45 -35.92
C ASP A 235 14.19 -8.70 -36.95
N TYR A 236 12.99 -8.24 -36.55
CA TYR A 236 11.99 -7.65 -37.45
C TYR A 236 11.57 -6.23 -37.00
N PRO A 237 12.47 -5.23 -37.11
CA PRO A 237 12.22 -3.86 -36.64
C PRO A 237 11.04 -3.18 -37.37
N GLU A 238 10.75 -3.56 -38.62
CA GLU A 238 9.60 -3.07 -39.38
C GLU A 238 8.27 -3.48 -38.75
N ARG A 239 8.18 -4.67 -38.13
CA ARG A 239 6.98 -5.12 -37.42
C ARG A 239 6.75 -4.32 -36.15
N GLN A 240 7.83 -3.96 -35.46
CA GLN A 240 7.77 -3.10 -34.28
C GLN A 240 7.27 -1.70 -34.65
N GLN A 241 7.72 -1.14 -35.79
CA GLN A 241 7.26 0.15 -36.30
C GLN A 241 5.78 0.14 -36.72
N GLN A 242 5.25 -1.01 -37.11
CA GLN A 242 3.82 -1.22 -37.41
C GLN A 242 2.97 -1.39 -36.15
N GLY A 243 3.56 -1.35 -34.95
CA GLY A 243 2.85 -1.50 -33.68
C GLY A 243 2.51 -2.95 -33.32
N ILE A 244 3.10 -3.94 -33.99
CA ILE A 244 2.92 -5.36 -33.63
C ILE A 244 3.64 -5.61 -32.31
N THR A 245 2.92 -6.18 -31.35
CA THR A 245 3.44 -6.50 -30.02
C THR A 245 3.50 -8.01 -29.79
N VAL A 246 4.25 -8.43 -28.77
CA VAL A 246 4.23 -9.84 -28.32
C VAL A 246 2.83 -10.33 -27.97
N PHE A 247 1.93 -9.43 -27.52
CA PHE A 247 0.56 -9.79 -27.16
C PHE A 247 -0.32 -10.03 -28.38
N SER A 248 -0.23 -9.18 -29.41
CA SER A 248 -0.95 -9.41 -30.67
C SER A 248 -0.48 -10.70 -31.36
N LEU A 249 0.82 -11.00 -31.28
CA LEU A 249 1.38 -12.25 -31.79
C LEU A 249 0.91 -13.47 -30.98
N LEU A 250 0.77 -13.30 -29.67
CA LEU A 250 0.24 -14.36 -28.81
C LEU A 250 -1.22 -14.65 -29.12
N GLU A 251 -2.05 -13.63 -29.40
CA GLU A 251 -3.45 -13.84 -29.82
C GLU A 251 -3.56 -14.63 -31.13
N GLU A 252 -2.60 -14.46 -32.04
CA GLU A 252 -2.53 -15.19 -33.31
C GLU A 252 -1.99 -16.62 -33.15
N HIS A 253 -0.90 -16.78 -32.38
CA HIS A 253 -0.12 -18.01 -32.34
C HIS A 253 -0.39 -18.90 -31.13
N ASP A 254 -0.97 -18.36 -30.06
CA ASP A 254 -1.31 -19.08 -28.82
C ASP A 254 -2.52 -18.43 -28.12
N PRO A 255 -3.73 -18.56 -28.72
CA PRO A 255 -4.93 -17.88 -28.23
C PRO A 255 -5.36 -18.32 -26.83
N GLU A 256 -5.03 -19.55 -26.42
CA GLU A 256 -5.25 -20.02 -25.06
C GLU A 256 -4.36 -19.28 -24.06
N MET A 257 -3.06 -19.14 -24.34
CA MET A 257 -2.16 -18.35 -23.50
C MET A 257 -2.57 -16.87 -23.48
N ALA A 258 -2.99 -16.32 -24.62
CA ALA A 258 -3.50 -14.95 -24.68
C ALA A 258 -4.77 -14.74 -23.81
N ALA A 259 -5.66 -15.75 -23.74
CA ALA A 259 -6.80 -15.71 -22.83
C ALA A 259 -6.37 -15.70 -21.36
N LYS A 260 -5.36 -16.49 -20.98
CA LYS A 260 -4.80 -16.50 -19.62
C LYS A 260 -4.17 -15.15 -19.24
N ILE A 261 -3.44 -14.50 -20.16
CA ILE A 261 -2.84 -13.18 -19.91
C ILE A 261 -3.90 -12.08 -19.76
N ARG A 262 -4.91 -12.04 -20.63
CA ARG A 262 -6.02 -11.05 -20.52
C ARG A 262 -6.82 -11.17 -19.24
N TRP A 263 -6.79 -12.35 -18.62
CA TRP A 263 -7.37 -12.56 -17.30
C TRP A 263 -6.46 -11.93 -16.22
N LYS A 264 -5.13 -12.11 -16.29
CA LYS A 264 -4.15 -11.45 -15.39
C LYS A 264 -4.23 -9.92 -15.43
N THR A 265 -4.29 -9.31 -16.62
CA THR A 265 -4.34 -7.84 -16.77
C THR A 265 -5.65 -7.21 -16.27
N ARG A 266 -6.65 -8.01 -15.87
CA ARG A 266 -7.88 -7.51 -15.23
C ARG A 266 -7.77 -7.47 -13.70
N LEU A 267 -6.72 -8.05 -13.15
CA LEU A 267 -6.44 -8.07 -11.72
C LEU A 267 -5.35 -7.09 -11.30
N ASP A 268 -4.41 -6.83 -12.22
CA ASP A 268 -3.39 -5.76 -12.12
C ASP A 268 -4.00 -4.38 -12.43
#